data_AF-A0ABD8B2V7-F1
#
_entry.id   AF-A0ABD8B2V7-F1
#
_cell.length_a   1.000
_cell.length_b   1.000
_cell.length_c   1.000
_cell.angle_alpha   90.00
_cell.angle_beta   90.00
_cell.angle_gamma   90.00
#
_symmetry.space_group_name_H-M   'P 1'
#
loop_
_entity.id
_entity.type
_entity.pdbx_description
1 polymer ?
#
loop_
_entity_poly.entity_id
_entity_poly.type
_entity_poly.pdbx_seq_one_letter_code
_entity_poly.pdbx_strand_id
1 'polypeptide(L)'
;MSKKINEISDYVGVFCLGALTLSLFVLSIMFIIKSFINIYRRLKGVKIDRMTPCTTCRRSISNTAIICPYCGEHYGKMNGLGDSIIICFLFGVGLFVVGIASLTESVEWFEQTYMN
;
A
#
# COMPACT_ATOMS: atom_id res chain seq x y z
N MET A 1 -42.97 3.32 8.79
CA MET A 1 -41.70 4.06 8.98
C MET A 1 -40.48 3.17 8.77
N SER A 2 -40.50 1.90 9.20
CA SER A 2 -39.39 0.95 9.04
C SER A 2 -38.96 0.65 7.57
N LYS A 3 -39.89 0.53 6.61
CA LYS A 3 -39.53 0.23 5.21
C LYS A 3 -38.60 1.24 4.54
N LYS A 4 -38.89 2.55 4.67
CA LYS A 4 -38.05 3.61 4.08
C LYS A 4 -36.67 3.70 4.71
N ILE A 5 -36.55 3.35 6.00
CA ILE A 5 -35.27 3.35 6.71
C ILE A 5 -34.39 2.19 6.20
N ASN A 6 -34.99 1.03 5.94
CA ASN A 6 -34.29 -0.12 5.37
C ASN A 6 -33.81 0.17 3.94
N GLU A 7 -34.66 0.74 3.08
CA GLU A 7 -34.26 1.10 1.71
C GLU A 7 -33.07 2.08 1.68
N ILE A 8 -33.10 3.13 2.52
CA ILE A 8 -32.00 4.09 2.61
C ILE A 8 -30.72 3.42 3.13
N SER A 9 -30.85 2.53 4.12
CA SER A 9 -29.73 1.75 4.64
C SER A 9 -29.10 0.87 3.56
N ASP A 10 -29.92 0.29 2.67
CA ASP A 10 -29.45 -0.59 1.61
C ASP A 10 -28.66 0.18 0.54
N TYR A 11 -29.11 1.38 0.15
CA TYR A 11 -28.37 2.25 -0.78
C TYR A 11 -27.01 2.68 -0.22
N VAL A 12 -26.98 3.04 1.07
CA VAL A 12 -25.75 3.44 1.76
C VAL A 12 -24.77 2.26 1.84
N GLY A 13 -25.27 1.05 2.10
CA GLY A 13 -24.46 -0.16 2.12
C GLY A 13 -23.73 -0.41 0.79
N VAL A 14 -24.45 -0.31 -0.35
CA VAL A 14 -23.87 -0.58 -1.68
C VAL A 14 -22.80 0.46 -1.97
N PHE A 15 -23.12 1.72 -1.67
CA PHE A 15 -22.21 2.83 -1.90
C PHE A 15 -20.91 2.69 -1.10
N CYS A 16 -21.01 2.32 0.18
CA CYS A 16 -19.85 2.09 1.05
C CYS A 16 -19.00 0.90 0.56
N LEU A 17 -19.62 -0.22 0.19
CA LEU A 17 -18.92 -1.39 -0.35
C LEU A 17 -18.23 -1.08 -1.68
N GLY A 18 -18.90 -0.35 -2.58
CA GLY A 18 -18.34 0.11 -3.84
C GLY A 18 -17.14 1.05 -3.64
N ALA A 19 -17.24 2.00 -2.71
CA ALA A 19 -16.14 2.91 -2.37
C ALA A 19 -14.94 2.17 -1.76
N LEU A 20 -15.19 1.20 -0.88
CA LEU A 20 -14.15 0.35 -0.30
C LEU A 20 -13.46 -0.49 -1.38
N THR A 21 -14.23 -1.13 -2.25
CA THR A 21 -13.71 -1.91 -3.39
C THR A 21 -12.82 -1.06 -4.30
N LEU A 22 -13.27 0.15 -4.65
CA LEU A 22 -12.48 1.10 -5.44
C LEU A 22 -11.17 1.47 -4.76
N SER A 23 -11.20 1.72 -3.44
CA SER A 23 -10.00 2.07 -2.67
C SER A 23 -8.96 0.95 -2.67
N LEU A 24 -9.38 -0.32 -2.62
CA LEU A 24 -8.50 -1.48 -2.69
C LEU A 24 -7.78 -1.57 -4.04
N PHE A 25 -8.49 -1.33 -5.15
CA PHE A 25 -7.88 -1.31 -6.48
C PHE A 25 -6.88 -0.17 -6.64
N VAL A 26 -7.23 1.04 -6.17
CA VAL A 26 -6.31 2.19 -6.21
C VAL A 26 -5.03 1.89 -5.42
N LEU A 27 -5.16 1.36 -4.20
CA LEU A 27 -4.01 0.98 -3.37
C LEU A 27 -3.17 -0.12 -4.04
N SER A 28 -3.82 -1.15 -4.58
CA SER A 28 -3.16 -2.22 -5.32
C SER A 28 -2.30 -1.68 -6.47
N ILE A 29 -2.88 -0.82 -7.31
CA ILE A 29 -2.17 -0.18 -8.44
C ILE A 29 -0.99 0.65 -7.92
N MET A 30 -1.17 1.44 -6.86
CA MET A 30 -0.08 2.23 -6.26
C MET A 30 1.10 1.37 -5.79
N PHE A 31 0.83 0.22 -5.16
CA PHE A 31 1.87 -0.71 -4.71
C PHE A 31 2.59 -1.38 -5.88
N ILE A 32 1.85 -1.78 -6.92
CA ILE A 32 2.42 -2.34 -8.15
C ILE A 32 3.33 -1.30 -8.83
N ILE A 33 2.86 -0.07 -9.02
CA ILE A 33 3.66 1.03 -9.58
C ILE A 33 4.92 1.27 -8.74
N LYS A 34 4.82 1.30 -7.40
CA LYS A 34 5.98 1.44 -6.52
C LYS A 34 6.99 0.30 -6.70
N SER A 35 6.52 -0.94 -6.88
CA SER A 35 7.41 -2.07 -7.15
C SER A 35 8.22 -1.87 -8.44
N PHE A 36 7.57 -1.40 -9.52
CA PHE A 36 8.24 -1.05 -10.77
C PHE A 36 9.19 0.14 -10.64
N ILE A 37 8.82 1.19 -9.90
CA ILE A 37 9.71 2.33 -9.61
C ILE A 37 10.95 1.84 -8.85
N ASN A 38 10.79 0.96 -7.87
CA ASN A 38 11.90 0.42 -7.09
C ASN A 38 12.81 -0.48 -7.94
N ILE A 39 12.25 -1.28 -8.84
CA ILE A 39 13.02 -2.06 -9.83
C ILE A 39 13.79 -1.12 -10.75
N TYR A 40 13.13 -0.10 -11.31
CA TYR A 40 13.75 0.86 -12.22
C TYR A 40 14.90 1.61 -11.54
N ARG A 41 14.71 2.08 -10.30
CA ARG A 41 15.77 2.72 -9.49
C ARG A 41 16.97 1.79 -9.28
N ARG A 42 16.72 0.49 -9.08
CA ARG A 42 17.76 -0.52 -8.88
C ARG A 42 18.50 -0.87 -10.17
N LEU A 43 17.79 -0.96 -11.30
CA LEU A 43 18.35 -1.24 -12.64
C LEU A 43 19.15 -0.07 -13.21
N LYS A 44 18.68 1.16 -13.04
CA LYS A 44 19.37 2.37 -13.52
C LYS A 44 20.70 2.62 -12.79
N GLY A 45 21.04 1.76 -11.82
CA GLY A 45 22.30 1.88 -11.09
C GLY A 45 22.42 3.25 -10.44
N VAL A 46 21.30 3.86 -10.04
CA VAL A 46 21.30 4.99 -9.11
C VAL A 46 21.80 4.39 -7.81
N LYS A 47 23.13 4.23 -7.74
CA LYS A 47 23.92 4.41 -6.55
C LYS A 47 23.53 5.81 -6.14
N ILE A 48 22.42 5.92 -5.40
CA ILE A 48 22.27 7.00 -4.46
C ILE A 48 23.61 6.92 -3.74
N ASP A 49 24.48 7.91 -3.89
CA ASP A 49 25.65 8.03 -3.05
C ASP A 49 25.05 8.18 -1.67
N ARG A 50 24.81 7.03 -1.04
CA ARG A 50 23.96 6.87 0.13
C ARG A 50 24.73 7.33 1.34
N MET A 51 25.62 8.29 1.20
CA MET A 51 26.35 8.83 2.31
C MET A 51 25.51 9.94 2.91
N THR A 52 24.78 9.60 3.97
CA THR A 52 24.04 10.56 4.79
C THR A 52 24.90 10.91 6.01
N PRO A 53 24.92 12.17 6.45
CA PRO A 53 25.60 12.51 7.69
C PRO A 53 24.88 11.87 8.88
N CYS A 54 25.65 11.23 9.75
CA CYS A 54 25.20 10.81 11.07
C CYS A 54 24.58 12.01 11.83
N THR A 55 23.38 11.84 12.39
CA THR A 55 22.69 12.89 13.17
C THR A 55 23.48 13.36 14.38
N THR A 56 24.25 12.46 14.99
CA THR A 56 25.01 12.70 16.23
C THR A 56 26.42 13.21 15.96
N CYS A 57 27.20 12.51 15.15
CA CYS A 57 28.63 12.80 14.93
C CYS A 57 28.93 13.47 13.57
N ARG A 58 27.91 13.73 12.73
CA ARG A 58 27.99 14.37 11.40
C ARG A 58 28.95 13.74 10.40
N ARG A 59 29.50 12.57 10.71
CA ARG A 59 30.35 11.81 9.78
C ARG A 59 29.50 11.14 8.72
N SER A 60 30.05 11.04 7.51
CA SER A 60 29.41 10.35 6.39
C SER A 60 29.24 8.87 6.71
N ILE A 61 28.00 8.38 6.66
CA ILE A 61 27.65 6.97 6.86
C ILE A 61 26.74 6.51 5.74
N SER A 62 26.74 5.20 5.44
CA SER A 62 25.75 4.64 4.53
C SER A 62 24.33 4.89 5.07
N ASN A 63 23.39 5.29 4.22
CA ASN A 63 21.97 5.50 4.52
C ASN A 63 21.28 4.17 4.85
N THR A 64 21.92 3.04 4.52
CA THR A 64 21.52 1.70 4.96
C THR A 64 22.18 1.26 6.26
N ALA A 65 23.06 2.08 6.86
CA ALA A 65 23.71 1.74 8.11
C ALA A 65 22.70 1.76 9.24
N ILE A 66 22.49 0.59 9.86
CA ILE A 66 21.63 0.43 11.03
C ILE A 66 22.28 1.08 12.26
N ILE A 67 23.62 1.09 12.30
CA ILE A 67 24.44 1.64 13.38
C ILE A 67 25.54 2.51 12.78
N CYS A 68 25.79 3.68 13.36
CA CYS A 68 26.94 4.51 13.00
C CYS A 68 28.25 3.83 13.44
N PRO A 69 29.21 3.56 12.54
CA PRO A 69 30.47 2.91 12.91
C PRO A 69 31.41 3.82 13.73
N TYR A 70 31.12 5.12 13.82
CA TYR A 70 31.99 6.09 14.50
C TYR A 70 31.52 6.46 15.91
N CYS A 71 30.21 6.56 16.13
CA CYS A 71 29.65 6.97 17.42
C CYS A 71 28.68 5.95 18.04
N GLY A 72 28.38 4.84 17.35
CA GLY A 72 27.48 3.80 17.87
C GLY A 72 25.99 4.15 17.85
N GLU A 73 25.62 5.30 17.28
CA GLU A 73 24.21 5.72 17.13
C GLU A 73 23.41 4.69 16.33
N HIS A 74 22.26 4.25 16.83
CA HIS A 74 21.43 3.23 16.21
C HIS A 74 20.23 3.86 15.51
N TYR A 75 20.18 3.79 14.18
CA TYR A 75 19.14 4.43 13.36
C TYR A 75 17.86 3.61 13.22
N GLY A 76 17.88 2.38 13.73
CA GLY A 76 16.77 1.44 13.54
C GLY A 76 16.68 0.95 12.09
N LYS A 77 15.95 -0.14 11.89
CA LYS A 77 15.72 -0.72 10.57
C LYS A 77 14.65 0.09 9.82
N MET A 78 14.94 1.33 9.43
CA MET A 78 14.08 2.11 8.54
C MET A 78 14.21 1.68 7.06
N ASN A 79 14.31 0.38 6.80
CA ASN A 79 14.01 -0.14 5.46
C ASN A 79 12.51 -0.44 5.45
N GLY A 80 11.73 0.64 5.35
CA GLY A 80 10.28 0.60 5.36
C GLY A 80 9.75 -0.30 4.25
N LEU A 81 8.68 -1.03 4.54
CA LEU A 81 8.01 -1.99 3.65
C LEU A 81 7.86 -1.49 2.19
N GLY A 82 7.76 -0.17 1.98
CA GLY A 82 7.66 0.49 0.68
C GLY A 82 8.92 0.48 -0.21
N ASP A 83 10.10 0.19 0.32
CA ASP A 83 11.36 0.09 -0.45
C ASP A 83 11.66 -1.35 -0.91
N SER A 84 10.94 -2.33 -0.36
CA SER A 84 11.09 -3.73 -0.75
C SER A 84 10.24 -4.03 -1.99
N ILE A 85 10.91 -4.33 -3.10
CA ILE A 85 10.27 -4.69 -4.39
C ILE A 85 9.30 -5.86 -4.20
N ILE A 86 9.74 -6.92 -3.51
CA ILE A 86 8.97 -8.16 -3.33
C ILE A 86 7.74 -7.90 -2.47
N ILE A 87 7.88 -7.14 -1.38
CA ILE A 87 6.76 -6.87 -0.48
C ILE A 87 5.72 -5.99 -1.18
N CYS A 88 6.14 -4.91 -1.85
CA CYS A 88 5.23 -4.07 -2.62
C CYS A 88 4.49 -4.86 -3.70
N PHE A 89 5.17 -5.77 -4.40
CA PHE A 89 4.54 -6.60 -5.42
C PHE A 89 3.52 -7.58 -4.82
N LEU A 90 3.90 -8.34 -3.79
CA LEU A 90 3.00 -9.28 -3.12
C LEU A 90 1.79 -8.58 -2.49
N PHE A 91 2.00 -7.42 -1.86
CA PHE A 91 0.92 -6.64 -1.26
C PHE A 91 -0.02 -6.07 -2.32
N GLY A 92 0.52 -5.59 -3.44
CA GLY A 92 -0.27 -5.13 -4.58
C GLY A 92 -1.14 -6.24 -5.19
N VAL A 93 -0.56 -7.42 -5.43
CA VAL A 93 -1.32 -8.60 -5.92
C VAL A 93 -2.34 -9.06 -4.88
N GLY A 94 -1.98 -9.12 -3.60
CA GLY A 94 -2.90 -9.49 -2.53
C GLY A 94 -4.11 -8.56 -2.44
N LEU A 95 -3.88 -7.24 -2.44
CA LEU A 95 -4.96 -6.25 -2.47
C LEU A 95 -5.80 -6.33 -3.75
N PHE A 96 -5.21 -6.70 -4.89
CA PHE A 96 -5.94 -6.91 -6.13
C PHE A 96 -6.93 -8.08 -6.00
N VAL A 97 -6.47 -9.21 -5.47
CA VAL A 97 -7.31 -10.41 -5.26
C VAL A 97 -8.44 -10.10 -4.29
N VAL A 98 -8.15 -9.41 -3.17
CA VAL A 98 -9.17 -8.97 -2.21
C VAL A 98 -10.15 -7.99 -2.87
N GLY A 99 -9.67 -7.09 -3.72
CA GLY A 99 -10.52 -6.18 -4.50
C GLY A 99 -11.48 -6.92 -5.44
N ILE A 100 -11.03 -7.99 -6.10
CA ILE A 100 -11.89 -8.83 -6.93
C ILE A 100 -12.95 -9.55 -6.09
N ALA A 101 -12.57 -10.15 -4.97
CA ALA A 101 -13.52 -10.80 -4.07
C ALA A 101 -14.59 -9.82 -3.55
N SER A 102 -14.16 -8.63 -3.10
CA SER A 102 -15.04 -7.55 -2.67
C SER A 102 -15.97 -7.06 -3.79
N LEU A 103 -15.48 -7.01 -5.03
CA LEU A 103 -16.29 -6.64 -6.19
C LEU A 103 -17.40 -7.67 -6.45
N THR A 104 -17.06 -8.97 -6.39
CA THR A 104 -18.05 -10.05 -6.57
C THR A 104 -19.15 -9.96 -5.52
N GLU A 105 -18.80 -9.83 -4.24
CA GLU A 105 -19.78 -9.65 -3.15
C GLU A 105 -20.63 -8.40 -3.34
N SER A 106 -20.02 -7.29 -3.76
CA SER A 106 -20.74 -6.03 -4.00
C SER A 106 -21.77 -6.16 -5.12
N VAL A 107 -21.43 -6.89 -6.19
CA VAL A 107 -22.34 -7.14 -7.33
C VAL A 107 -23.47 -8.09 -6.92
N GLU A 108 -23.17 -9.19 -6.24
CA GLU A 108 -24.19 -10.14 -5.77
C GLU A 108 -25.20 -9.45 -4.84
N TRP A 109 -24.72 -8.62 -3.91
CA TRP A 109 -25.59 -7.89 -2.99
C TRP A 109 -26.46 -6.85 -3.71
N PHE A 110 -25.90 -6.17 -4.72
CA PHE A 110 -26.66 -5.26 -5.58
C PHE A 110 -27.75 -5.99 -6.37
N GLU A 111 -27.43 -7.14 -6.97
CA GLU A 111 -28.41 -7.93 -7.72
C GLU A 111 -29.55 -8.43 -6.82
N GLN A 112 -29.23 -8.98 -5.64
CA GLN A 112 -30.25 -9.46 -4.70
C GLN A 112 -31.17 -8.36 -4.19
N THR A 113 -30.67 -7.14 -4.04
CA THR A 113 -31.42 -6.04 -3.41
C THR A 113 -32.24 -5.24 -4.43
N TYR A 114 -31.79 -5.14 -5.68
CA TYR A 114 -32.38 -4.23 -6.67
C TYR A 114 -32.88 -4.90 -7.96
N MET A 115 -32.42 -6.10 -8.29
CA MET A 115 -32.75 -6.79 -9.54
C MET A 115 -33.70 -8.00 -9.34
N ASN A 116 -33.91 -8.42 -8.10
CA ASN A 116 -34.83 -9.49 -7.68
C ASN A 116 -35.98 -8.91 -6.85
#